data_AF-A0A350T5W9-F1
#
_entry.id   AF-A0A350T5W9-F1
#
_cell.length_a   1.000
_cell.length_b   1.000
_cell.length_c   1.000
_cell.angle_alpha   90.00
_cell.angle_beta   90.00
_cell.angle_gamma   90.00
#
_symmetry.space_group_name_H-M   'P 1'
#
loop_
_entity.id
_entity.type
_entity.pdbx_description
1 polymer ?
#
loop_
_entity_poly.entity_id
_entity_poly.type
_entity_poly.pdbx_seq_one_letter_code
_entity_poly.pdbx_strand_id
1 'polypeptide(L)'
;MKTKADVVVIGGGIMGSATAYELARRGSDVVLLEKGPKGGQQSTRAWGFVRQQGRDLAELPLAIASNRIWPELSAELGSDVEWVQQGNLMIADNEERMQQFRDWVAASRDYGVDTRLISPEEIHKLVPGIQGEWLGGMYTPSDGHAEPGKAPAAFTDAAQR
;
A
#
# COMPACT_ATOMS: atom_id res chain seq x y z
N MET A 1 -21.89 13.19 -23.30
CA MET A 1 -21.68 12.25 -22.18
C MET A 1 -22.07 10.86 -22.66
N LYS A 2 -21.30 9.81 -22.37
CA LYS A 2 -21.72 8.43 -22.70
C LYS A 2 -23.01 8.12 -21.96
N THR A 3 -23.98 7.49 -22.65
CA THR A 3 -25.28 7.10 -22.08
C THR A 3 -25.39 5.59 -21.85
N LYS A 4 -24.35 4.83 -22.21
CA LYS A 4 -24.22 3.38 -22.03
C LYS A 4 -22.76 3.04 -21.73
N ALA A 5 -22.55 1.99 -20.95
CA ALA A 5 -21.24 1.41 -20.61
C ALA A 5 -21.48 -0.06 -20.19
N ASP A 6 -20.44 -0.90 -20.26
CA ASP A 6 -20.49 -2.26 -19.72
C ASP A 6 -20.46 -2.22 -18.18
N VAL A 7 -19.64 -1.32 -17.63
CA VAL A 7 -19.44 -1.17 -16.19
C VAL A 7 -19.47 0.30 -15.79
N VAL A 8 -20.20 0.61 -14.70
CA VAL A 8 -20.18 1.93 -14.04
C VAL A 8 -19.51 1.78 -12.67
N VAL A 9 -18.41 2.49 -12.47
CA VAL A 9 -17.70 2.56 -11.19
C VAL A 9 -18.11 3.83 -10.45
N ILE A 10 -18.67 3.70 -9.25
CA ILE A 10 -19.10 4.83 -8.42
C ILE A 10 -18.05 5.10 -7.34
N GLY A 11 -17.33 6.22 -7.48
CA GLY A 11 -16.27 6.68 -6.57
C GLY A 11 -14.89 6.69 -7.24
N GLY A 12 -14.24 7.85 -7.24
CA GLY A 12 -12.91 8.11 -7.83
C GLY A 12 -11.77 8.05 -6.82
N GLY A 13 -11.93 7.30 -5.73
CA GLY A 13 -10.84 6.97 -4.81
C GLY A 13 -9.85 5.96 -5.41
N ILE A 14 -8.82 5.57 -4.64
CA ILE A 14 -7.78 4.62 -5.10
C ILE A 14 -8.37 3.29 -5.59
N MET A 15 -9.35 2.73 -4.87
CA MET A 15 -9.99 1.47 -5.27
C MET A 15 -10.79 1.62 -6.56
N GLY A 16 -11.60 2.68 -6.69
CA GLY A 16 -12.45 2.87 -7.86
C GLY A 16 -11.66 3.25 -9.12
N SER A 17 -10.65 4.12 -8.98
CA SER A 17 -9.75 4.48 -10.09
C SER A 17 -8.91 3.30 -10.57
N ALA A 18 -8.31 2.51 -9.66
CA ALA A 18 -7.59 1.29 -10.03
C ALA A 18 -8.51 0.24 -10.68
N THR A 19 -9.74 0.10 -10.18
CA THR A 19 -10.75 -0.80 -10.79
C THR A 19 -11.10 -0.36 -12.20
N ALA A 20 -11.36 0.94 -12.41
CA ALA A 20 -11.69 1.47 -13.73
C ALA A 20 -10.53 1.29 -14.72
N TYR A 21 -9.30 1.55 -14.27
CA TYR A 21 -8.09 1.31 -15.05
C TYR A 21 -7.96 -0.16 -15.47
N GLU A 22 -8.03 -1.10 -14.52
CA GLU A 22 -7.88 -2.53 -14.81
C GLU A 22 -8.96 -3.08 -15.74
N LEU A 23 -10.21 -2.62 -15.59
CA LEU A 23 -11.31 -3.00 -16.48
C LEU A 23 -11.13 -2.42 -17.89
N ALA A 24 -10.77 -1.14 -18.00
CA ALA A 24 -10.52 -0.48 -19.29
C ALA A 24 -9.33 -1.13 -20.01
N ARG A 25 -8.23 -1.42 -19.31
CA ARG A 25 -7.05 -2.12 -19.83
C ARG A 25 -7.37 -3.52 -20.38
N ARG A 26 -8.42 -4.16 -19.88
CA ARG A 26 -8.92 -5.46 -20.34
C ARG A 26 -10.00 -5.35 -21.42
N GLY A 27 -10.32 -4.15 -21.89
CA GLY A 27 -11.19 -3.89 -23.04
C GLY A 27 -12.67 -3.65 -22.70
N SER A 28 -13.05 -3.49 -21.43
CA SER A 28 -14.42 -3.14 -21.06
C SER A 28 -14.72 -1.66 -21.31
N ASP A 29 -15.95 -1.32 -21.72
CA ASP A 29 -16.41 0.07 -21.72
C ASP A 29 -16.78 0.51 -20.29
N VAL A 30 -15.95 1.37 -19.69
CA VAL A 30 -16.09 1.80 -18.29
C VAL A 30 -16.43 3.27 -18.19
N VAL A 31 -17.40 3.59 -17.32
CA VAL A 31 -17.65 4.96 -16.85
C VAL A 31 -17.37 5.05 -15.36
N LEU A 32 -16.47 5.94 -14.95
CA LEU A 32 -16.24 6.28 -13.55
C LEU A 32 -16.96 7.56 -13.20
N LEU A 33 -17.73 7.54 -12.11
CA LEU A 33 -18.45 8.69 -11.57
C LEU A 33 -17.85 9.08 -10.21
N GLU A 34 -17.35 10.31 -10.09
CA GLU A 34 -16.85 10.88 -8.83
C GLU A 34 -17.63 12.17 -8.53
N LYS A 35 -18.02 12.34 -7.26
CA LYS A 35 -18.83 13.47 -6.81
C LYS A 35 -18.04 14.78 -6.70
N GLY A 36 -16.71 14.71 -6.66
CA GLY A 36 -15.83 15.87 -6.53
C GLY A 36 -14.52 15.74 -7.31
N PRO A 37 -13.40 16.26 -6.78
CA PRO A 37 -12.08 16.07 -7.39
C PRO A 37 -11.65 14.60 -7.36
N LYS A 38 -10.81 14.20 -8.33
CA LYS A 38 -10.18 12.87 -8.39
C LYS A 38 -9.50 12.56 -7.04
N GLY A 39 -9.80 11.41 -6.45
CA GLY A 39 -9.27 11.00 -5.16
C GLY A 39 -9.68 11.85 -3.95
N GLY A 40 -10.51 12.88 -4.09
CA GLY A 40 -10.66 13.99 -3.11
C GLY A 40 -11.29 13.65 -1.74
N GLN A 41 -11.40 12.37 -1.37
CA GLN A 41 -11.94 11.89 -0.10
C GLN A 41 -10.83 11.23 0.75
N GLN A 42 -11.04 10.00 1.24
CA GLN A 42 -10.10 9.28 2.11
C GLN A 42 -8.75 8.99 1.42
N SER A 43 -8.76 8.69 0.12
CA SER A 43 -7.55 8.21 -0.58
C SER A 43 -6.40 9.21 -0.56
N THR A 44 -6.67 10.52 -0.62
CA THR A 44 -5.64 11.57 -0.55
C THR A 44 -5.32 12.03 0.87
N ARG A 45 -5.95 11.43 1.89
CA ARG A 45 -5.74 11.74 3.32
C ARG A 45 -5.05 10.62 4.08
N ALA A 46 -4.71 9.52 3.39
CA ALA A 46 -3.95 8.42 3.98
C ALA A 46 -2.51 8.85 4.27
N TRP A 47 -1.78 8.04 5.05
CA TRP A 47 -0.36 8.26 5.35
C TRP A 47 0.58 7.72 4.27
N GLY A 48 0.04 7.16 3.17
CA GLY A 48 0.82 6.65 2.04
C GLY A 48 1.41 5.25 2.19
N PHE A 49 1.31 4.62 3.38
CA PHE A 49 1.88 3.29 3.59
C PHE A 49 1.26 2.21 2.69
N VAL A 50 2.14 1.51 1.99
CA VAL A 50 1.87 0.24 1.31
C VAL A 50 2.53 -0.84 2.12
N ARG A 51 1.74 -1.55 2.93
CA ARG A 51 2.24 -2.52 3.90
C ARG A 51 1.57 -3.89 3.84
N GLN A 52 2.41 -4.91 3.91
CA GLN A 52 2.05 -6.30 4.19
C GLN A 52 2.16 -6.56 5.71
N GLN A 53 3.08 -5.87 6.38
CA GLN A 53 3.38 -6.04 7.78
C GLN A 53 2.17 -5.75 8.69
N GLY A 54 1.92 -6.61 9.69
CA GLY A 54 0.88 -6.42 10.70
C GLY A 54 -0.54 -6.35 10.14
N ARG A 55 -0.76 -6.98 8.98
CA ARG A 55 -2.09 -7.21 8.41
C ARG A 55 -2.73 -8.43 9.04
N ASP A 56 -4.06 -8.52 8.97
CA ASP A 56 -4.72 -9.81 9.24
C ASP A 56 -4.20 -10.87 8.25
N LEU A 57 -4.04 -12.12 8.70
CA LEU A 57 -3.53 -13.19 7.84
C LEU A 57 -4.44 -13.47 6.65
N ALA A 58 -5.75 -13.21 6.78
CA ALA A 58 -6.70 -13.33 5.68
C ALA A 58 -6.46 -12.26 4.58
N GLU A 59 -5.87 -11.11 4.93
CA GLU A 59 -5.56 -10.03 3.98
C GLU A 59 -4.19 -10.20 3.31
N LEU A 60 -3.29 -11.00 3.89
CA LEU A 60 -1.89 -11.10 3.44
C LEU A 60 -1.74 -11.43 1.95
N PRO A 61 -2.46 -12.41 1.35
CA PRO A 61 -2.32 -12.70 -0.07
C PRO A 61 -2.61 -11.48 -0.95
N LEU A 62 -3.61 -10.68 -0.58
CA LEU A 62 -3.98 -9.46 -1.31
C LEU A 62 -2.96 -8.35 -1.09
N ALA A 63 -2.46 -8.19 0.14
CA ALA A 63 -1.43 -7.20 0.46
C ALA A 63 -0.11 -7.49 -0.28
N ILE A 64 0.31 -8.76 -0.36
CA ILE A 64 1.49 -9.20 -1.12
C ILE A 64 1.30 -8.94 -2.61
N ALA A 65 0.15 -9.30 -3.16
CA ALA A 65 -0.16 -9.03 -4.56
C ALA A 65 -0.15 -7.53 -4.87
N SER A 66 -0.74 -6.71 -3.99
CA SER A 66 -0.72 -5.25 -4.12
C SER A 66 0.70 -4.69 -4.07
N ASN A 67 1.50 -5.09 -3.08
CA ASN A 67 2.88 -4.62 -2.91
C ASN A 67 3.73 -4.86 -4.16
N ARG A 68 3.57 -6.00 -4.84
CA ARG A 68 4.29 -6.32 -6.09
C ARG A 68 3.98 -5.40 -7.27
N ILE A 69 2.83 -4.72 -7.27
CA ILE A 69 2.41 -3.82 -8.36
C ILE A 69 3.09 -2.45 -8.22
N TRP A 70 3.26 -1.95 -7.00
CA TRP A 70 3.72 -0.58 -6.75
C TRP A 70 5.06 -0.19 -7.39
N PRO A 71 6.10 -1.05 -7.41
CA PRO A 71 7.37 -0.74 -8.07
C PRO A 71 7.26 -0.42 -9.57
N GLU A 72 6.28 -0.98 -10.26
CA GLU A 72 6.09 -0.85 -11.71
C GLU A 72 5.11 0.28 -12.07
N LEU A 73 4.35 0.75 -11.07
CA LEU A 73 3.14 1.53 -11.28
C LEU A 73 3.39 2.89 -11.93
N SER A 74 4.49 3.58 -11.58
CA SER A 74 4.83 4.86 -12.22
C SER A 74 5.05 4.71 -13.73
N ALA A 75 5.70 3.63 -14.15
CA ALA A 75 5.96 3.34 -15.55
C ALA A 75 4.68 2.91 -16.28
N GLU A 76 3.89 2.03 -15.68
CA GLU A 76 2.62 1.54 -16.21
C GLU A 76 1.60 2.68 -16.41
N LEU A 77 1.46 3.53 -15.40
CA LEU A 77 0.52 4.66 -15.45
C LEU A 77 1.07 5.85 -16.24
N GLY A 78 2.37 5.90 -16.53
CA GLY A 78 3.03 7.04 -17.19
C GLY A 78 2.98 8.32 -16.35
N SER A 79 2.93 8.18 -15.02
CA SER A 79 2.85 9.27 -14.05
C SER A 79 3.54 8.84 -12.77
N ASP A 80 4.41 9.69 -12.22
CA ASP A 80 5.15 9.36 -11.01
C ASP A 80 4.26 9.37 -9.77
N VAL A 81 4.04 8.20 -9.17
CA VAL A 81 3.27 8.04 -7.92
C VAL A 81 4.12 8.21 -6.65
N GLU A 82 5.40 8.57 -6.80
CA GLU A 82 6.39 8.73 -5.71
C GLU A 82 6.51 7.48 -4.84
N TRP A 83 6.60 6.30 -5.48
CA TRP A 83 6.85 5.05 -4.78
C TRP A 83 8.27 5.01 -4.18
N VAL A 84 8.35 4.73 -2.88
CA VAL A 84 9.60 4.56 -2.14
C VAL A 84 9.55 3.25 -1.34
N GLN A 85 10.39 2.29 -1.72
CA GLN A 85 10.54 1.00 -1.04
C GLN A 85 11.73 1.03 -0.06
N GLN A 86 11.50 1.56 1.13
CA GLN A 86 12.50 1.60 2.22
C GLN A 86 12.04 0.84 3.48
N GLY A 87 11.04 -0.02 3.31
CA GLY A 87 10.49 -0.87 4.34
C GLY A 87 9.53 -0.18 5.31
N ASN A 88 8.96 -0.97 6.21
CA ASN A 88 8.12 -0.53 7.31
C ASN A 88 8.67 -1.05 8.64
N LEU A 89 8.83 -0.16 9.61
CA LEU A 89 9.33 -0.46 10.95
C LEU A 89 8.22 -0.23 11.98
N MET A 90 7.90 -1.28 12.73
CA MET A 90 7.13 -1.20 13.97
C MET A 90 8.02 -1.53 15.16
N ILE A 91 8.05 -0.64 16.15
CA ILE A 91 8.86 -0.77 17.37
C ILE A 91 8.02 -1.28 18.55
N ALA A 92 8.68 -1.95 19.50
CA ALA A 92 8.10 -2.39 20.76
C ALA A 92 8.94 -1.85 21.93
N ASP A 93 8.26 -1.25 22.89
CA ASP A 93 8.81 -0.75 24.16
C ASP A 93 8.49 -1.70 25.34
N ASN A 94 7.75 -2.78 25.09
CA ASN A 94 7.33 -3.74 26.11
C ASN A 94 7.21 -5.16 25.55
N GLU A 95 7.20 -6.14 26.47
CA GLU A 95 7.25 -7.57 26.12
C GLU A 95 5.94 -8.06 25.47
N GLU A 96 4.80 -7.46 25.83
CA GLU A 96 3.50 -7.79 25.22
C GLU A 96 3.53 -7.47 23.72
N ARG A 97 4.02 -6.29 23.35
CA ARG A 97 4.15 -5.88 21.95
C ARG A 97 5.17 -6.73 21.19
N MET A 98 6.29 -7.09 21.83
CA MET A 98 7.26 -8.01 21.26
C MET A 98 6.67 -9.41 21.03
N GLN A 99 5.82 -9.90 21.94
CA GLN A 99 5.13 -11.18 21.76
C GLN A 99 4.16 -11.13 20.58
N GLN A 100 3.39 -10.04 20.43
CA GLN A 100 2.52 -9.85 19.26
C GLN A 100 3.31 -9.89 17.94
N PHE A 101 4.50 -9.29 17.90
CA PHE A 101 5.37 -9.36 16.72
C PHE A 101 5.89 -10.77 16.47
N ARG A 102 6.32 -11.50 17.51
CA ARG A 102 6.75 -12.90 17.39
C ARG A 102 5.64 -13.78 16.83
N ASP A 103 4.43 -13.65 17.37
CA ASP A 103 3.27 -14.43 16.96
C ASP A 103 2.91 -14.15 15.50
N TRP A 104 2.90 -12.88 15.11
CA TRP A 104 2.60 -12.49 13.73
C TRP A 104 3.65 -12.95 12.73
N VAL A 105 4.95 -12.82 13.05
CA VAL A 105 6.05 -13.31 12.19
C VAL A 105 5.97 -14.82 12.03
N ALA A 106 5.68 -15.56 13.11
CA ALA A 106 5.51 -17.01 13.05
C ALA A 106 4.32 -17.40 12.17
N ALA A 107 3.16 -16.74 12.34
CA ALA A 107 1.95 -17.07 11.62
C ALA A 107 1.96 -16.64 10.14
N SER A 108 2.73 -15.60 9.79
CA SER A 108 2.84 -15.10 8.41
C SER A 108 3.91 -15.82 7.57
N ARG A 109 4.74 -16.68 8.17
CA ARG A 109 5.89 -17.34 7.53
C ARG A 109 5.52 -18.08 6.24
N ASP A 110 4.40 -18.79 6.24
CA ASP A 110 3.97 -19.62 5.09
C ASP A 110 3.43 -18.77 3.91
N TYR A 111 3.18 -17.47 4.13
CA TYR A 111 2.78 -16.55 3.07
C TYR A 111 3.97 -15.99 2.28
N GLY A 112 5.21 -16.19 2.75
CA GLY A 112 6.42 -15.74 2.06
C GLY A 112 6.70 -14.24 2.16
N VAL A 113 6.18 -13.57 3.20
CA VAL A 113 6.57 -12.18 3.52
C VAL A 113 8.00 -12.13 4.06
N ASP A 114 8.76 -11.11 3.68
CA ASP A 114 10.16 -10.90 4.12
C ASP A 114 10.27 -10.19 5.48
N THR A 115 9.22 -10.32 6.30
CA THR A 115 9.16 -9.67 7.60
C THR A 115 10.06 -10.38 8.60
N ARG A 116 10.83 -9.60 9.36
CA ARG A 116 11.75 -10.11 10.38
C ARG A 116 11.64 -9.33 11.68
N LEU A 117 11.87 -10.01 12.79
CA LEU A 117 12.12 -9.35 14.07
C LEU A 117 13.48 -8.68 14.02
N ILE A 118 13.61 -7.54 14.69
CA ILE A 118 14.86 -6.78 14.76
C ILE A 118 15.19 -6.39 16.19
N SER A 119 16.48 -6.34 16.46
CA SER A 119 17.05 -5.91 17.74
C SER A 119 17.02 -4.38 17.91
N PRO A 120 17.19 -3.88 19.15
CA PRO A 120 17.36 -2.45 19.39
C PRO A 120 18.55 -1.84 18.63
N GLU A 121 19.65 -2.58 18.46
CA GLU A 121 20.81 -2.13 17.69
C GLU A 121 20.45 -1.91 16.21
N GLU A 122 19.67 -2.83 15.62
CA GLU A 122 19.19 -2.70 14.24
C GLU A 122 18.21 -1.53 14.06
N ILE A 123 17.37 -1.24 15.06
CA ILE A 123 16.50 -0.04 15.04
C ILE A 123 17.35 1.23 14.91
N HIS A 124 18.43 1.36 15.68
CA HIS A 124 19.31 2.54 15.61
C HIS A 124 20.07 2.63 14.28
N LYS A 125 20.38 1.48 13.66
CA LYS A 125 20.97 1.45 12.31
C LYS A 125 19.98 1.89 11.22
N LEU A 126 18.71 1.48 11.35
CA LEU A 126 17.66 1.84 10.39
C LEU A 126 17.19 3.30 10.54
N VAL A 127 17.10 3.80 11.78
CA VAL A 127 16.66 5.16 12.07
C VAL A 127 17.70 5.85 12.97
N PRO A 128 18.78 6.40 12.38
CA PRO A 128 19.80 7.12 13.14
C PRO A 128 19.19 8.29 13.92
N GLY A 129 19.47 8.35 15.23
CA GLY A 129 18.99 9.42 16.11
C GLY A 129 17.62 9.20 16.75
N ILE A 130 16.98 8.05 16.51
CA ILE A 130 15.77 7.66 17.24
C ILE A 130 16.01 7.67 18.76
N GLN A 131 15.07 8.23 19.52
CA GLN A 131 15.17 8.39 20.97
C GLN A 131 14.19 7.46 21.68
N GLY A 132 14.64 6.71 22.69
CA GLY A 132 13.80 5.85 23.52
C GLY A 132 14.47 4.52 23.86
N GLU A 133 13.90 3.82 24.83
CA GLU A 133 14.31 2.45 25.17
C GLU A 133 13.38 1.46 24.46
N TRP A 134 13.94 0.71 23.52
CA TRP A 134 13.21 -0.27 22.71
C TRP A 134 13.66 -1.67 23.10
N LEU A 135 12.72 -2.61 23.21
CA LEU A 135 13.04 -4.02 23.36
C LEU A 135 13.37 -4.68 22.01
N GLY A 136 12.84 -4.11 20.93
CA GLY A 136 13.03 -4.59 19.58
C GLY A 136 11.91 -4.11 18.67
N GLY A 137 11.75 -4.77 17.53
CA GLY A 137 10.70 -4.44 16.59
C GLY A 137 10.49 -5.50 15.53
N MET A 138 9.67 -5.14 14.57
CA MET A 138 9.41 -5.92 13.37
C MET A 138 9.66 -5.03 12.16
N TYR A 139 10.39 -5.53 11.17
CA TYR A 139 10.75 -4.80 9.96
C TYR A 139 10.45 -5.62 8.70
N THR A 140 9.86 -4.97 7.70
CA THR A 140 9.51 -5.58 6.41
C THR A 140 10.16 -4.74 5.30
N PRO A 141 11.32 -5.16 4.76
CA PRO A 141 12.05 -4.39 3.75
C PRO A 141 11.26 -4.14 2.46
N SER A 142 10.43 -5.10 2.04
CA SER A 142 9.61 -4.98 0.83
C SER A 142 8.43 -4.01 0.95
N ASP A 143 8.07 -3.57 2.15
CA ASP A 143 7.05 -2.54 2.34
C ASP A 143 7.58 -1.15 1.95
N GLY A 144 6.67 -0.17 1.82
CA GLY A 144 7.05 1.18 1.43
C GLY A 144 5.92 2.18 1.55
N HIS A 145 6.04 3.29 0.83
CA HIS A 145 4.99 4.28 0.72
C HIS A 145 4.92 4.90 -0.68
N ALA A 146 3.76 5.44 -1.03
CA ALA A 146 3.53 6.23 -2.22
C ALA A 146 2.74 7.49 -1.86
N GLU A 147 2.79 8.53 -2.70
CA GLU A 147 2.10 9.79 -2.45
C GLU A 147 0.57 9.63 -2.64
N PRO A 148 -0.24 9.72 -1.57
CA PRO A 148 -1.70 9.52 -1.62
C PRO A 148 -2.42 10.48 -2.56
N GLY A 149 -1.88 11.70 -2.71
CA GLY A 149 -2.37 12.73 -3.63
C GLY A 149 -2.28 12.36 -5.10
N LYS A 150 -1.33 11.48 -5.48
CA LYS A 150 -1.00 11.20 -6.88
C LYS A 150 -1.64 9.93 -7.40
N ALA A 151 -1.60 8.84 -6.64
CA ALA A 151 -1.98 7.53 -7.15
C ALA A 151 -3.42 7.45 -7.72
N PRO A 152 -4.47 7.96 -7.05
CA PRO A 152 -5.84 7.90 -7.59
C PRO A 152 -6.00 8.70 -8.90
N ALA A 153 -5.33 9.84 -9.01
CA ALA A 153 -5.37 10.67 -10.21
C ALA A 153 -4.62 9.99 -11.36
N ALA A 154 -3.45 9.41 -11.10
CA ALA A 154 -2.67 8.67 -12.09
C ALA A 154 -3.46 7.49 -12.68
N PHE A 155 -4.15 6.70 -11.86
CA PHE A 155 -5.04 5.64 -12.35
C PHE A 155 -6.20 6.18 -13.19
N THR A 156 -6.83 7.27 -12.73
CA THR A 156 -7.95 7.90 -13.44
C THR A 156 -7.51 8.39 -14.82
N ASP A 157 -6.34 9.01 -14.92
CA ASP A 157 -5.79 9.53 -16.18
C ASP A 157 -5.36 8.39 -17.11
N ALA A 158 -4.75 7.35 -16.55
CA ALA A 158 -4.35 6.17 -17.32
C ALA A 158 -5.55 5.40 -17.91
N ALA A 159 -6.69 5.35 -17.20
CA ALA A 159 -7.91 4.68 -17.65
C ALA A 159 -8.59 5.37 -18.85
N GLN A 160 -8.17 6.59 -19.21
CA GLN A 160 -8.71 7.35 -20.34
C GLN A 160 -7.94 7.16 -21.64
N ARG A 161 -6.80 6.46 -21.60
CA ARG A 161 -5.94 6.18 -22.76
C ARG A 161 -6.41 4.92 -23.48
#